data_AF-A0A5E4QEB9-F1
#
_entry.id   AF-A0A5E4QEB9-F1
#
_cell.length_a   1.000
_cell.length_b   1.000
_cell.length_c   1.000
_cell.angle_alpha   90.00
_cell.angle_beta   90.00
_cell.angle_gamma   90.00
#
_symmetry.space_group_name_H-M   'P 1'
#
loop_
_entity.id
_entity.type
_entity.pdbx_description
1 polymer ?
#
loop_
_entity_poly.entity_id
_entity_poly.type
_entity_poly.pdbx_seq_one_letter_code
_entity_poly.pdbx_strand_id
1 'polypeptide(L)'
;MILKFSLLAVLGIVTSEITNDLEFYLLEAIKNNVTLTVGDDNLTESACDPFTPVKPDFNRLGQRIIESKCHEYAWETKRVEDEAEWANKCRMYVISQIQRGTIPEVFAIINWSVIFGGRPAKPAEFPHMAAIGWKAKNINKSKWIFKCGGSLISEQFVLSAAHCTMLPVRRHLDIINPMPEMVRLGVENIADDMFNIYGDPVDVKIKRITVHPKYRSPKKYNDIALFELENKVQFAHNVLPACLWTKPSTRGLGKKGTLTGWGKTEEGKTSTTLNVAVVDILRVKQCGKFLAMSHNRNWRGFAKHQFCAGKLAGKVDTCQGDSGGPLQVRVRTDQNVSMNMIVGVTSFGISCAREKKPGVYTKVSSFSDWIESIVWGGLKSE
;
A
#
# COMPACT_ATOMS: atom_id res chain seq x y z
N MET A 1 49.64 -34.98 9.70
CA MET A 1 49.09 -36.35 9.57
C MET A 1 47.85 -36.42 10.46
N ILE A 2 46.71 -36.59 9.78
CA ILE A 2 45.31 -36.87 10.14
C ILE A 2 44.99 -37.34 11.59
N LEU A 3 43.89 -36.81 12.15
CA LEU A 3 42.73 -37.48 12.81
C LEU A 3 41.94 -36.38 13.56
N LYS A 4 40.75 -35.87 13.19
CA LYS A 4 39.47 -36.40 12.66
C LYS A 4 38.76 -37.40 13.59
N PHE A 5 38.02 -36.88 14.56
CA PHE A 5 36.85 -37.44 15.29
C PHE A 5 36.24 -36.25 16.07
N SER A 6 34.96 -35.96 16.26
CA SER A 6 33.66 -36.37 15.71
C SER A 6 32.65 -35.42 16.37
N LEU A 7 31.83 -34.69 15.60
CA LEU A 7 30.63 -34.03 16.13
C LEU A 7 29.44 -34.27 15.17
N LEU A 8 29.29 -35.54 14.78
CA LEU A 8 28.10 -36.08 14.13
C LEU A 8 27.26 -36.76 15.23
N ALA A 9 26.43 -35.99 15.93
CA ALA A 9 25.40 -36.57 16.81
C ALA A 9 24.20 -35.66 17.14
N VAL A 10 24.06 -34.46 16.55
CA VAL A 10 22.84 -33.63 16.72
C VAL A 10 22.39 -32.98 15.40
N LEU A 11 22.69 -33.62 14.27
CA LEU A 11 22.17 -33.26 12.96
C LEU A 11 21.21 -34.37 12.50
N GLY A 12 20.01 -34.32 13.07
CA GLY A 12 18.86 -35.09 12.63
C GLY A 12 17.70 -34.14 12.47
N ILE A 13 17.66 -33.44 11.32
CA ILE A 13 16.51 -32.94 10.54
C ILE A 13 17.06 -31.83 9.63
N VAL A 14 17.33 -32.19 8.37
CA VAL A 14 17.52 -31.26 7.24
C VAL A 14 16.41 -31.52 6.26
N THR A 15 15.70 -30.47 5.83
CA THR A 15 15.23 -30.22 4.45
C THR A 15 14.79 -28.75 4.41
N SER A 16 15.11 -27.86 3.46
CA SER A 16 15.92 -27.85 2.24
C SER A 16 15.88 -26.40 1.68
N GLU A 17 16.99 -25.91 1.09
CA GLU A 17 17.07 -24.79 0.11
C GLU A 17 17.03 -23.29 0.52
N ILE A 18 17.73 -22.82 1.57
CA ILE A 18 18.04 -21.35 1.72
C ILE A 18 19.43 -21.06 2.33
N THR A 19 20.49 -21.81 1.98
CA THR A 19 21.80 -21.66 2.69
C THR A 19 22.97 -21.13 1.88
N ASN A 20 22.85 -20.81 0.59
CA ASN A 20 24.04 -20.48 -0.22
C ASN A 20 24.44 -18.99 -0.28
N ASP A 21 23.54 -18.03 -0.10
CA ASP A 21 23.91 -16.62 -0.23
C ASP A 21 24.50 -16.04 1.06
N LEU A 22 24.00 -16.47 2.22
CA LEU A 22 24.40 -15.93 3.51
C LEU A 22 25.86 -16.27 3.87
N GLU A 23 26.27 -17.51 3.58
CA GLU A 23 27.62 -17.99 3.83
C GLU A 23 28.65 -17.28 2.92
N PHE A 24 28.27 -17.01 1.66
CA PHE A 24 29.09 -16.27 0.70
C PHE A 24 29.33 -14.82 1.14
N TYR A 25 28.29 -14.08 1.53
CA TYR A 25 28.43 -12.68 1.95
C TYR A 25 29.23 -12.51 3.25
N LEU A 26 29.09 -13.45 4.20
CA LEU A 26 29.88 -13.46 5.43
C LEU A 26 31.36 -13.73 5.17
N LEU A 27 31.66 -14.70 4.30
CA LEU A 27 33.04 -14.99 3.89
C LEU A 27 33.67 -13.83 3.13
N GLU A 28 32.90 -13.12 2.31
CA GLU A 28 33.37 -11.94 1.56
C GLU A 28 33.64 -10.74 2.48
N ALA A 29 32.80 -10.51 3.50
CA ALA A 29 32.99 -9.44 4.47
C ALA A 29 34.20 -9.67 5.39
N ILE A 30 34.41 -10.92 5.82
CA ILE A 30 35.58 -11.35 6.60
C ILE A 30 36.85 -11.27 5.74
N LYS A 31 36.80 -11.73 4.48
CA LYS A 31 37.94 -11.67 3.54
C LYS A 31 38.38 -10.24 3.24
N ASN A 32 37.43 -9.30 3.15
CA ASN A 32 37.71 -7.92 2.77
C ASN A 32 38.07 -7.00 3.95
N ASN A 33 38.24 -7.57 5.17
CA ASN A 33 38.67 -6.84 6.37
C ASN A 33 37.84 -5.57 6.62
N VAL A 34 36.55 -5.63 6.30
CA VAL A 34 35.64 -4.48 6.41
C VAL A 34 35.44 -4.16 7.89
N THR A 35 36.11 -3.11 8.34
CA THR A 35 35.97 -2.58 9.70
C THR A 35 34.62 -1.88 9.80
N LEU A 36 33.64 -2.53 10.43
CA LEU A 36 32.40 -1.88 10.85
C LEU A 36 32.74 -0.96 12.03
N THR A 37 32.97 0.31 11.75
CA THR A 37 33.18 1.33 12.78
C THR A 37 31.85 1.65 13.47
N VAL A 38 31.63 1.09 14.66
CA VAL A 38 30.54 1.50 15.55
C VAL A 38 30.97 2.79 16.24
N GLY A 39 30.60 3.92 15.67
CA GLY A 39 30.99 5.25 16.14
C GLY A 39 30.09 5.83 17.24
N ASP A 40 29.69 5.07 18.26
CA ASP A 40 28.93 5.62 19.37
C ASP A 40 29.25 4.92 20.70
N ASP A 41 30.04 5.59 21.55
CA ASP A 41 30.52 5.08 22.84
C ASP A 41 29.44 5.10 23.95
N ASN A 42 28.20 5.49 23.64
CA ASN A 42 27.10 5.66 24.61
C ASN A 42 25.97 4.60 24.54
N LEU A 43 26.15 3.50 23.82
CA LEU A 43 25.15 2.42 23.76
C LEU A 43 25.11 1.61 25.08
N THR A 44 24.04 1.77 25.86
CA THR A 44 23.82 1.09 27.16
C THR A 44 23.08 -0.25 27.01
N GLU A 45 23.16 -1.09 28.04
CA GLU A 45 22.47 -2.40 28.15
C GLU A 45 20.93 -2.29 27.96
N SER A 46 20.34 -1.14 28.29
CA SER A 46 18.92 -0.82 28.09
C SER A 46 18.49 -0.65 26.61
N ALA A 47 19.42 -0.72 25.65
CA ALA A 47 19.10 -0.55 24.22
C ALA A 47 18.24 -1.68 23.64
N CYS A 48 18.12 -2.82 24.35
CA CYS A 48 17.36 -4.00 23.95
C CYS A 48 16.15 -4.30 24.85
N ASP A 49 15.78 -3.40 25.77
CA ASP A 49 14.60 -3.59 26.63
C ASP A 49 13.32 -3.76 25.79
N PRO A 50 12.32 -4.55 26.24
CA PRO A 50 11.11 -4.82 25.47
C PRO A 50 10.38 -3.54 25.01
N PHE A 51 10.14 -3.41 23.71
CA PHE A 51 9.41 -2.28 23.13
C PHE A 51 7.89 -2.44 23.31
N THR A 52 7.31 -1.79 24.33
CA THR A 52 5.88 -1.87 24.65
C THR A 52 5.20 -0.49 24.74
N PRO A 53 4.98 0.20 23.60
CA PRO A 53 4.33 1.51 23.60
C PRO A 53 2.83 1.40 23.92
N VAL A 54 2.32 2.32 24.76
CA VAL A 54 0.89 2.40 25.11
C VAL A 54 0.15 3.27 24.10
N LYS A 55 -0.97 2.76 23.57
CA LYS A 55 -1.82 3.45 22.59
C LYS A 55 -2.77 4.44 23.27
N PRO A 56 -2.74 5.74 22.91
CA PRO A 56 -3.69 6.73 23.42
C PRO A 56 -5.11 6.49 22.90
N ASP A 57 -6.11 7.00 23.61
CA ASP A 57 -7.48 7.13 23.07
C ASP A 57 -7.56 8.37 22.17
N PHE A 58 -8.03 8.17 20.93
CA PHE A 58 -8.18 9.20 19.91
C PHE A 58 -9.64 9.61 19.67
N ASN A 59 -10.59 9.07 20.43
CA ASN A 59 -11.98 9.47 20.36
C ASN A 59 -12.18 10.85 20.99
N ARG A 60 -12.86 11.75 20.27
CA ARG A 60 -13.22 13.08 20.77
C ARG A 60 -14.69 13.34 20.49
N LEU A 61 -15.39 13.94 21.46
CA LEU A 61 -16.79 14.33 21.31
C LEU A 61 -16.96 15.25 20.08
N GLY A 62 -17.89 14.89 19.19
CA GLY A 62 -18.17 15.64 17.96
C GLY A 62 -17.17 15.44 16.81
N GLN A 63 -16.11 14.65 17.00
CA GLN A 63 -15.20 14.27 15.93
C GLN A 63 -15.74 13.07 15.14
N ARG A 64 -15.53 13.06 13.83
CA ARG A 64 -15.94 11.94 12.97
C ARG A 64 -15.09 10.70 13.26
N ILE A 65 -15.67 9.51 13.19
CA ILE A 65 -14.94 8.24 13.40
C ILE A 65 -13.80 8.11 12.39
N ILE A 66 -14.00 8.49 11.12
CA ILE A 66 -12.91 8.53 10.11
C ILE A 66 -11.71 9.35 10.60
N GLU A 67 -11.96 10.47 11.27
CA GLU A 67 -10.91 11.39 11.70
C GLU A 67 -10.18 10.84 12.93
N SER A 68 -10.91 10.30 13.91
CA SER A 68 -10.32 9.59 15.06
C SER A 68 -9.49 8.39 14.62
N LYS A 69 -9.97 7.61 13.64
CA LYS A 69 -9.20 6.49 13.05
C LYS A 69 -7.95 6.95 12.31
N CYS A 70 -7.96 8.12 11.69
CA CYS A 70 -6.75 8.68 11.09
C CYS A 70 -5.66 9.01 12.12
N HIS A 71 -6.03 9.55 13.30
CA HIS A 71 -5.08 9.77 14.40
C HIS A 71 -4.53 8.45 14.95
N GLU A 72 -5.40 7.45 15.07
CA GLU A 72 -4.99 6.10 15.44
C GLU A 72 -3.96 5.52 14.45
N TYR A 73 -4.19 5.65 13.15
CA TYR A 73 -3.28 5.16 12.11
C TYR A 73 -1.97 5.95 12.04
N ALA A 74 -2.00 7.25 12.34
CA ALA A 74 -0.81 8.05 12.48
C ALA A 74 0.04 7.59 13.68
N TRP A 75 -0.60 7.22 14.80
CA TRP A 75 0.10 6.60 15.93
C TRP A 75 0.70 5.24 15.55
N GLU A 76 -0.04 4.36 14.86
CA GLU A 76 0.50 3.07 14.42
C GLU A 76 1.67 3.22 13.44
N THR A 77 1.60 4.21 12.54
CA THR A 77 2.71 4.53 11.64
C THR A 77 3.95 4.90 12.44
N LYS A 78 3.80 5.78 13.43
CA LYS A 78 4.90 6.20 14.29
C LYS A 78 5.43 5.05 15.16
N ARG A 79 4.54 4.21 15.69
CA ARG A 79 4.87 3.02 16.46
C ARG A 79 5.78 2.08 15.67
N VAL A 80 5.42 1.80 14.41
CA VAL A 80 6.20 0.93 13.52
C VAL A 80 7.55 1.56 13.16
N GLU A 81 7.60 2.89 12.94
CA GLU A 81 8.86 3.62 12.73
C GLU A 81 9.78 3.52 13.97
N ASP A 82 9.22 3.72 15.16
CA ASP A 82 9.95 3.67 16.43
C ASP A 82 10.41 2.25 16.76
N GLU A 83 9.61 1.22 16.45
CA GLU A 83 9.98 -0.20 16.59
C GLU A 83 11.18 -0.55 15.70
N ALA A 84 11.19 -0.05 14.45
CA ALA A 84 12.32 -0.24 13.55
C ALA A 84 13.59 0.48 14.04
N GLU A 85 13.45 1.68 14.59
CA GLU A 85 14.57 2.42 15.19
C GLU A 85 15.11 1.69 16.43
N TRP A 86 14.22 1.20 17.30
CA TRP A 86 14.57 0.40 18.47
C TRP A 86 15.32 -0.88 18.07
N ALA A 87 14.81 -1.63 17.10
CA ALA A 87 15.45 -2.85 16.60
C ALA A 87 16.86 -2.57 16.06
N ASN A 88 17.05 -1.45 15.36
CA ASN A 88 18.36 -1.04 14.88
C ASN A 88 19.33 -0.66 16.03
N LYS A 89 18.86 0.06 17.05
CA LYS A 89 19.68 0.37 18.24
C LYS A 89 20.12 -0.89 18.98
N CYS A 90 19.18 -1.80 19.23
CA CYS A 90 19.49 -3.08 19.85
C CYS A 90 20.49 -3.89 19.00
N ARG A 91 20.31 -3.93 17.67
CA ARG A 91 21.26 -4.56 16.74
C ARG A 91 22.67 -3.98 16.87
N MET A 92 22.79 -2.65 16.86
CA MET A 92 24.11 -1.99 16.97
C MET A 92 24.78 -2.27 18.32
N TYR A 93 23.99 -2.31 19.40
CA TYR A 93 24.47 -2.73 20.72
C TYR A 93 25.01 -4.17 20.68
N VAL A 94 24.24 -5.14 20.17
CA VAL A 94 24.68 -6.54 20.07
C VAL A 94 25.97 -6.69 19.25
N ILE A 95 26.06 -6.00 18.09
CA ILE A 95 27.29 -5.98 17.27
C ILE A 95 28.49 -5.44 18.06
N SER A 96 28.29 -4.36 18.84
CA SER A 96 29.35 -3.79 19.68
C SER A 96 29.86 -4.76 20.75
N GLN A 97 28.99 -5.58 21.33
CA GLN A 97 29.36 -6.56 22.35
C GLN A 97 30.11 -7.77 21.74
N ILE A 98 29.71 -8.20 20.53
CA ILE A 98 30.44 -9.25 19.77
C ILE A 98 31.87 -8.79 19.47
N GLN A 99 32.07 -7.56 18.98
CA GLN A 99 33.41 -7.02 18.70
C GLN A 99 34.29 -6.92 19.96
N ARG A 100 33.67 -6.75 21.14
CA ARG A 100 34.37 -6.70 22.45
C ARG A 100 34.61 -8.09 23.06
N GLY A 101 34.23 -9.17 22.38
CA GLY A 101 34.45 -10.56 22.83
C GLY A 101 33.62 -10.96 24.06
N THR A 102 32.53 -10.25 24.36
CA THR A 102 31.73 -10.45 25.58
C THR A 102 30.51 -11.35 25.38
N ILE A 103 30.14 -11.66 24.14
CA ILE A 103 29.03 -12.57 23.79
C ILE A 103 29.58 -13.69 22.88
N PRO A 104 29.33 -14.98 23.18
CA PRO A 104 29.68 -16.08 22.28
C PRO A 104 28.99 -15.92 20.93
N GLU A 105 29.67 -16.28 19.82
CA GLU A 105 29.17 -16.21 18.44
C GLU A 105 27.90 -17.07 18.24
N VAL A 106 26.73 -16.61 18.67
CA VAL A 106 25.47 -17.31 18.45
C VAL A 106 24.34 -16.32 18.17
N PHE A 107 23.91 -16.35 16.91
CA PHE A 107 22.64 -15.89 16.33
C PHE A 107 22.19 -14.45 16.55
N ALA A 108 22.37 -13.61 15.51
CA ALA A 108 21.49 -12.48 15.24
C ALA A 108 21.35 -12.26 13.71
N ILE A 109 20.21 -12.69 13.15
CA ILE A 109 19.68 -12.26 11.84
C ILE A 109 18.50 -11.34 12.20
N ILE A 110 18.27 -10.16 11.61
CA ILE A 110 17.66 -9.95 10.29
C ILE A 110 17.93 -8.50 9.80
N ASN A 111 17.90 -8.39 8.47
CA ASN A 111 18.08 -7.28 7.55
C ASN A 111 17.25 -6.00 7.85
N TRP A 112 17.48 -4.91 7.09
CA TRP A 112 16.55 -3.82 6.65
C TRP A 112 17.28 -2.46 6.46
N SER A 113 17.09 -1.83 5.29
CA SER A 113 17.78 -0.60 4.84
C SER A 113 16.81 0.49 4.36
N VAL A 114 17.19 1.77 4.57
CA VAL A 114 16.41 3.00 4.29
C VAL A 114 17.05 3.85 3.15
N ILE A 115 16.28 4.81 2.57
CA ILE A 115 16.67 6.13 1.98
C ILE A 115 16.41 6.40 0.45
N PHE A 116 16.58 7.66 -0.02
CA PHE A 116 15.64 8.57 -0.75
C PHE A 116 15.74 8.78 -2.31
N GLY A 117 14.77 9.52 -2.90
CA GLY A 117 14.84 10.29 -4.20
C GLY A 117 14.02 9.75 -5.40
N GLY A 118 13.02 10.46 -5.96
CA GLY A 118 11.90 9.95 -6.82
C GLY A 118 12.21 9.12 -8.11
N ARG A 119 11.40 8.05 -8.34
CA ARG A 119 11.80 6.74 -8.91
C ARG A 119 10.63 5.72 -8.85
N PRO A 120 10.76 4.40 -9.22
CA PRO A 120 9.83 3.35 -8.77
C PRO A 120 9.47 3.53 -7.29
N ALA A 121 8.21 3.28 -6.90
CA ALA A 121 7.76 3.56 -5.53
C ALA A 121 8.76 3.00 -4.53
N LYS A 122 9.12 3.77 -3.49
CA LYS A 122 9.99 3.17 -2.49
C LYS A 122 9.26 1.98 -1.86
N PRO A 123 10.02 0.96 -1.48
CA PRO A 123 9.51 -0.06 -0.60
C PRO A 123 8.76 0.57 0.57
N ALA A 124 7.55 0.08 0.82
CA ALA A 124 6.66 0.59 1.86
C ALA A 124 6.29 2.09 1.77
N GLU A 125 6.52 2.79 0.64
CA GLU A 125 6.17 4.22 0.51
C GLU A 125 4.66 4.46 0.54
N PHE A 126 3.90 3.50 0.01
CA PHE A 126 2.43 3.51 -0.04
C PHE A 126 1.89 2.20 0.57
N PRO A 127 2.00 2.04 1.90
CA PRO A 127 1.73 0.77 2.58
C PRO A 127 0.23 0.41 2.62
N HIS A 128 -0.62 1.32 2.16
CA HIS A 128 -2.06 1.10 2.00
C HIS A 128 -2.42 0.56 0.60
N MET A 129 -1.47 0.47 -0.33
CA MET A 129 -1.78 0.02 -1.69
C MET A 129 -2.24 -1.43 -1.69
N ALA A 130 -3.42 -1.64 -2.28
CA ALA A 130 -4.04 -2.94 -2.40
C ALA A 130 -4.17 -3.32 -3.87
N ALA A 131 -3.78 -4.55 -4.23
CA ALA A 131 -4.05 -5.13 -5.53
C ALA A 131 -5.23 -6.11 -5.43
N ILE A 132 -6.29 -5.88 -6.20
CA ILE A 132 -7.51 -6.71 -6.20
C ILE A 132 -7.37 -7.77 -7.28
N GLY A 133 -7.47 -9.04 -6.88
CA GLY A 133 -7.14 -10.21 -7.69
C GLY A 133 -8.35 -11.05 -8.09
N TRP A 134 -8.34 -11.51 -9.35
CA TRP A 134 -9.24 -12.49 -9.91
C TRP A 134 -8.52 -13.80 -10.16
N LYS A 135 -9.24 -14.92 -10.01
CA LYS A 135 -8.67 -16.24 -10.26
C LYS A 135 -8.36 -16.43 -11.75
N ALA A 136 -7.11 -16.76 -12.05
CA ALA A 136 -6.64 -16.94 -13.43
C ALA A 136 -7.20 -18.22 -14.05
N LYS A 137 -7.54 -18.18 -15.34
CA LYS A 137 -7.93 -19.37 -16.11
C LYS A 137 -6.74 -20.27 -16.46
N ASN A 138 -5.57 -19.68 -16.68
CA ASN A 138 -4.33 -20.41 -16.96
C ASN A 138 -3.38 -20.31 -15.75
N ILE A 139 -3.36 -21.38 -14.96
CA ILE A 139 -2.60 -21.45 -13.70
C ILE A 139 -1.09 -21.58 -13.94
N ASN A 140 -0.66 -22.03 -15.13
CA ASN A 140 0.75 -22.23 -15.46
C ASN A 140 1.56 -20.91 -15.55
N LYS A 141 0.89 -19.74 -15.52
CA LYS A 141 1.54 -18.42 -15.50
C LYS A 141 1.46 -17.75 -14.13
N SER A 142 0.27 -17.67 -13.57
CA SER A 142 0.02 -17.16 -12.21
C SER A 142 -1.36 -17.65 -11.76
N LYS A 143 -1.52 -17.85 -10.45
CA LYS A 143 -2.82 -18.20 -9.83
C LYS A 143 -3.80 -17.02 -9.87
N TRP A 144 -3.29 -15.80 -9.83
CA TRP A 144 -4.07 -14.57 -9.66
C TRP A 144 -3.75 -13.54 -10.74
N ILE A 145 -4.78 -12.85 -11.23
CA ILE A 145 -4.65 -11.73 -12.15
C ILE A 145 -5.20 -10.48 -11.47
N PHE A 146 -4.33 -9.50 -11.25
CA PHE A 146 -4.70 -8.22 -10.67
C PHE A 146 -5.18 -7.27 -11.76
N LYS A 147 -6.39 -6.76 -11.63
CA LYS A 147 -7.00 -5.86 -12.64
C LYS A 147 -7.47 -4.52 -12.07
N CYS A 148 -7.52 -4.39 -10.75
CA CYS A 148 -7.85 -3.17 -10.04
C CYS A 148 -6.93 -2.95 -8.85
N GLY A 149 -6.74 -1.69 -8.50
CA GLY A 149 -6.16 -1.26 -7.24
C GLY A 149 -7.22 -0.97 -6.19
N GLY A 150 -6.75 -0.64 -4.99
CA GLY A 150 -7.55 -0.15 -3.88
C GLY A 150 -6.66 0.48 -2.81
N SER A 151 -7.28 0.89 -1.72
CA SER A 151 -6.59 1.42 -0.56
C SER A 151 -7.06 0.72 0.71
N LEU A 152 -6.13 0.19 1.50
CA LEU A 152 -6.40 -0.25 2.85
C LEU A 152 -6.82 0.98 3.68
N ILE A 153 -8.01 0.93 4.28
CA ILE A 153 -8.58 2.03 5.07
C ILE A 153 -8.88 1.62 6.52
N SER A 154 -8.71 0.34 6.83
CA SER A 154 -8.69 -0.23 8.17
C SER A 154 -8.01 -1.60 8.13
N GLU A 155 -7.86 -2.25 9.28
CA GLU A 155 -7.37 -3.62 9.42
C GLU A 155 -8.17 -4.68 8.64
N GLN A 156 -9.40 -4.38 8.20
CA GLN A 156 -10.26 -5.38 7.53
C GLN A 156 -10.97 -4.84 6.27
N PHE A 157 -10.72 -3.59 5.88
CA PHE A 157 -11.44 -2.99 4.74
C PHE A 157 -10.50 -2.32 3.75
N VAL A 158 -10.76 -2.63 2.47
CA VAL A 158 -10.17 -1.95 1.32
C VAL A 158 -11.23 -1.14 0.59
N LEU A 159 -10.90 0.12 0.31
CA LEU A 159 -11.69 1.04 -0.51
C LEU A 159 -11.26 0.92 -1.98
N SER A 160 -12.22 0.75 -2.88
CA SER A 160 -11.97 0.74 -4.33
C SER A 160 -13.21 1.18 -5.12
N ALA A 161 -13.16 1.11 -6.44
CA ALA A 161 -14.26 1.47 -7.32
C ALA A 161 -15.31 0.35 -7.41
N ALA A 162 -16.57 0.73 -7.59
CA ALA A 162 -17.67 -0.23 -7.75
C ALA A 162 -17.55 -1.06 -9.03
N HIS A 163 -16.99 -0.50 -10.11
CA HIS A 163 -16.77 -1.26 -11.33
C HIS A 163 -15.70 -2.37 -11.18
N CYS A 164 -14.89 -2.36 -10.13
CA CYS A 164 -13.93 -3.42 -9.80
C CYS A 164 -14.58 -4.62 -9.10
N THR A 165 -15.89 -4.59 -8.85
CA THR A 165 -16.60 -5.64 -8.11
C THR A 165 -17.05 -6.77 -9.02
N MET A 166 -17.22 -6.49 -10.31
CA MET A 166 -17.64 -7.45 -11.32
C MET A 166 -17.14 -7.05 -12.71
N LEU A 167 -16.24 -7.85 -13.27
CA LEU A 167 -15.68 -7.63 -14.59
C LEU A 167 -16.51 -8.31 -15.70
N PRO A 168 -16.72 -7.68 -16.86
CA PRO A 168 -17.45 -8.30 -17.96
C PRO A 168 -16.66 -9.46 -18.57
N VAL A 169 -17.11 -10.71 -18.37
CA VAL A 169 -16.43 -11.94 -18.84
C VAL A 169 -16.07 -11.89 -20.33
N ARG A 170 -16.93 -11.31 -21.18
CA ARG A 170 -16.67 -11.16 -22.62
C ARG A 170 -15.42 -10.37 -22.98
N ARG A 171 -14.90 -9.53 -22.06
CA ARG A 171 -13.70 -8.70 -22.26
C ARG A 171 -12.50 -9.18 -21.45
N HIS A 172 -12.68 -10.21 -20.62
CA HIS A 172 -11.68 -10.74 -19.70
C HIS A 172 -11.69 -12.27 -19.80
N LEU A 173 -11.07 -12.78 -20.87
CA LEU A 173 -11.04 -14.21 -21.18
C LEU A 173 -10.00 -14.99 -20.34
N ASP A 174 -9.22 -14.26 -19.55
CA ASP A 174 -8.11 -14.74 -18.74
C ASP A 174 -8.50 -15.08 -17.29
N ILE A 175 -9.75 -14.80 -16.88
CA ILE A 175 -10.28 -15.03 -15.52
C ILE A 175 -11.36 -16.12 -15.52
N ILE A 176 -11.47 -16.84 -14.41
CA ILE A 176 -12.50 -17.89 -14.22
C ILE A 176 -13.85 -17.27 -13.84
N ASN A 177 -13.85 -16.42 -12.82
CA ASN A 177 -15.03 -15.78 -12.26
C ASN A 177 -15.00 -14.26 -12.52
N PRO A 178 -16.15 -13.61 -12.72
CA PRO A 178 -16.20 -12.15 -12.92
C PRO A 178 -15.97 -11.36 -11.62
N MET A 179 -16.16 -11.98 -10.45
CA MET A 179 -15.95 -11.36 -9.15
C MET A 179 -14.51 -11.58 -8.68
N PRO A 180 -13.87 -10.59 -8.04
CA PRO A 180 -12.56 -10.78 -7.42
C PRO A 180 -12.69 -11.66 -6.17
N GLU A 181 -11.62 -12.38 -5.85
CA GLU A 181 -11.62 -13.35 -4.74
C GLU A 181 -10.61 -13.00 -3.64
N MET A 182 -9.66 -12.10 -3.91
CA MET A 182 -8.54 -11.81 -3.01
C MET A 182 -8.00 -10.38 -3.14
N VAL A 183 -7.29 -9.94 -2.11
CA VAL A 183 -6.51 -8.69 -2.05
C VAL A 183 -5.06 -9.01 -1.65
N ARG A 184 -4.09 -8.44 -2.37
CA ARG A 184 -2.66 -8.47 -2.03
C ARG A 184 -2.23 -7.11 -1.49
N LEU A 185 -1.52 -7.12 -0.36
CA LEU A 185 -0.95 -5.95 0.31
C LEU A 185 0.56 -6.15 0.51
N GLY A 186 1.28 -5.07 0.82
CA GLY A 186 2.68 -5.14 1.25
C GLY A 186 3.71 -5.35 0.15
N VAL A 187 3.28 -5.35 -1.13
CA VAL A 187 4.17 -5.61 -2.27
C VAL A 187 4.48 -4.37 -3.09
N GLU A 188 5.71 -4.30 -3.59
CA GLU A 188 6.08 -3.41 -4.68
C GLU A 188 5.85 -4.11 -6.03
N ASN A 189 6.25 -5.38 -6.13
CA ASN A 189 6.08 -6.21 -7.32
C ASN A 189 4.92 -7.21 -7.15
N ILE A 190 3.89 -7.11 -7.99
CA ILE A 190 2.70 -7.98 -7.92
C ILE A 190 2.85 -9.31 -8.66
N ALA A 191 3.90 -9.47 -9.47
CA ALA A 191 4.10 -10.67 -10.31
C ALA A 191 5.16 -11.63 -9.77
N ASP A 192 6.01 -11.17 -8.85
CA ASP A 192 7.15 -11.92 -8.36
C ASP A 192 7.19 -11.90 -6.83
N ASP A 193 6.90 -13.05 -6.23
CA ASP A 193 6.95 -13.23 -4.79
C ASP A 193 8.40 -13.42 -4.29
N MET A 194 9.36 -13.76 -5.17
CA MET A 194 10.77 -13.99 -4.82
C MET A 194 11.59 -12.71 -4.67
N PHE A 195 11.18 -11.60 -5.27
CA PHE A 195 11.91 -10.32 -5.22
C PHE A 195 11.30 -9.28 -4.27
N ASN A 196 10.37 -9.66 -3.40
CA ASN A 196 9.91 -8.78 -2.33
C ASN A 196 10.94 -8.75 -1.18
N ILE A 197 12.06 -8.08 -1.44
CA ILE A 197 13.16 -7.85 -0.49
C ILE A 197 12.76 -7.06 0.78
N TYR A 198 11.47 -6.73 0.94
CA TYR A 198 10.88 -5.88 1.97
C TYR A 198 9.66 -6.51 2.68
N GLY A 199 9.57 -7.84 2.65
CA GLY A 199 8.56 -8.62 3.37
C GLY A 199 7.62 -9.38 2.44
N ASP A 200 7.06 -10.49 2.94
CA ASP A 200 6.18 -11.35 2.17
C ASP A 200 4.87 -10.64 1.77
N PRO A 201 4.32 -10.96 0.59
CA PRO A 201 2.98 -10.51 0.21
C PRO A 201 1.94 -10.93 1.25
N VAL A 202 1.09 -9.99 1.67
CA VAL A 202 -0.07 -10.31 2.50
C VAL A 202 -1.27 -10.53 1.59
N ASP A 203 -1.51 -11.80 1.25
CA ASP A 203 -2.68 -12.24 0.48
C ASP A 203 -3.85 -12.59 1.39
N VAL A 204 -4.98 -11.90 1.23
CA VAL A 204 -6.19 -12.13 2.01
C VAL A 204 -7.39 -12.30 1.10
N LYS A 205 -8.22 -13.30 1.39
CA LYS A 205 -9.48 -13.50 0.66
C LYS A 205 -10.48 -12.39 0.96
N ILE A 206 -11.34 -12.12 -0.02
CA ILE A 206 -12.46 -11.20 0.13
C ILE A 206 -13.64 -11.97 0.73
N LYS A 207 -14.09 -11.55 1.90
CA LYS A 207 -15.28 -12.10 2.57
C LYS A 207 -16.57 -11.52 2.02
N ARG A 208 -16.60 -10.21 1.83
CA ARG A 208 -17.80 -9.50 1.38
C ARG A 208 -17.45 -8.24 0.60
N ILE A 209 -18.23 -7.98 -0.44
CA ILE A 209 -18.13 -6.76 -1.25
C ILE A 209 -19.40 -5.95 -1.05
N THR A 210 -19.26 -4.72 -0.58
CA THR A 210 -20.38 -3.78 -0.40
C THR A 210 -20.30 -2.67 -1.43
N VAL A 211 -21.18 -2.74 -2.44
CA VAL A 211 -21.29 -1.74 -3.49
C VAL A 211 -22.18 -0.59 -3.03
N HIS A 212 -21.80 0.65 -3.32
CA HIS A 212 -22.66 1.78 -2.98
C HIS A 212 -24.05 1.64 -3.63
N PRO A 213 -25.15 1.79 -2.87
CA PRO A 213 -26.50 1.41 -3.32
C PRO A 213 -27.02 2.23 -4.50
N LYS A 214 -26.42 3.40 -4.78
CA LYS A 214 -26.73 4.24 -5.95
C LYS A 214 -25.85 3.98 -7.18
N TYR A 215 -24.92 3.03 -7.11
CA TYR A 215 -24.15 2.61 -8.28
C TYR A 215 -25.03 1.77 -9.21
N ARG A 216 -24.93 2.02 -10.52
CA ARG A 216 -25.70 1.30 -11.54
C ARG A 216 -24.81 1.04 -12.74
N SER A 217 -24.16 -0.12 -12.80
CA SER A 217 -23.34 -0.50 -13.97
C SER A 217 -24.20 -0.50 -15.25
N PRO A 218 -23.73 0.03 -16.39
CA PRO A 218 -22.38 0.54 -16.66
C PRO A 218 -22.24 2.07 -16.48
N LYS A 219 -23.16 2.74 -15.77
CA LYS A 219 -23.06 4.18 -15.46
C LYS A 219 -21.83 4.45 -14.61
N LYS A 220 -21.26 5.65 -14.78
CA LYS A 220 -20.02 6.06 -14.11
C LYS A 220 -20.21 6.85 -12.81
N TYR A 221 -21.41 6.80 -12.24
CA TYR A 221 -21.80 7.58 -11.05
C TYR A 221 -21.84 6.70 -9.80
N ASN A 222 -21.49 7.27 -8.65
CA ASN A 222 -21.37 6.58 -7.36
C ASN A 222 -20.45 5.35 -7.44
N ASP A 223 -19.36 5.47 -8.20
CA ASP A 223 -18.45 4.37 -8.50
C ASP A 223 -17.47 4.15 -7.35
N ILE A 224 -17.97 3.51 -6.28
CA ILE A 224 -17.25 3.24 -5.02
C ILE A 224 -17.80 1.97 -4.36
N ALA A 225 -16.89 1.16 -3.82
CA ALA A 225 -17.19 -0.08 -3.13
C ALA A 225 -16.20 -0.33 -1.98
N LEU A 226 -16.65 -1.11 -1.00
CA LEU A 226 -15.86 -1.57 0.13
C LEU A 226 -15.67 -3.08 0.03
N PHE A 227 -14.44 -3.52 0.24
CA PHE A 227 -14.03 -4.92 0.20
C PHE A 227 -13.63 -5.31 1.63
N GLU A 228 -14.47 -6.11 2.28
CA GLU A 228 -14.21 -6.68 3.60
C GLU A 228 -13.33 -7.92 3.44
N LEU A 229 -12.20 -7.93 4.13
CA LEU A 229 -11.25 -9.02 4.16
C LEU A 229 -11.73 -10.12 5.11
N GLU A 230 -11.41 -11.38 4.77
CA GLU A 230 -11.77 -12.53 5.62
C GLU A 230 -11.11 -12.46 7.00
N ASN A 231 -9.85 -12.04 7.03
CA ASN A 231 -9.08 -11.86 8.26
C ASN A 231 -8.61 -10.41 8.40
N LYS A 232 -8.44 -9.96 9.65
CA LYS A 232 -7.77 -8.69 9.94
C LYS A 232 -6.30 -8.79 9.55
N VAL A 233 -5.78 -7.77 8.88
CA VAL A 233 -4.35 -7.66 8.58
C VAL A 233 -3.62 -7.05 9.76
N GLN A 234 -2.44 -7.58 10.04
CA GLN A 234 -1.55 -6.99 11.04
C GLN A 234 -0.82 -5.81 10.41
N PHE A 235 -0.75 -4.70 11.14
CA PHE A 235 -0.02 -3.54 10.66
C PHE A 235 1.48 -3.77 10.79
N ALA A 236 2.18 -3.52 9.69
CA ALA A 236 3.62 -3.62 9.55
C ALA A 236 4.12 -2.45 8.70
N HIS A 237 5.42 -2.25 8.58
CA HIS A 237 6.00 -1.13 7.84
C HIS A 237 5.46 -1.01 6.40
N ASN A 238 5.17 -2.13 5.74
CA ASN A 238 4.65 -2.21 4.37
C ASN A 238 3.13 -2.38 4.29
N VAL A 239 2.43 -2.54 5.42
CA VAL A 239 0.97 -2.73 5.49
C VAL A 239 0.40 -1.81 6.55
N LEU A 240 -0.01 -0.60 6.14
CA LEU A 240 -0.60 0.42 7.01
C LEU A 240 -1.75 1.09 6.27
N PRO A 241 -2.87 1.40 6.95
CA PRO A 241 -4.02 2.03 6.32
C PRO A 241 -3.76 3.50 5.98
N ALA A 242 -4.45 4.00 4.95
CA ALA A 242 -4.48 5.42 4.62
C ALA A 242 -5.62 6.15 5.36
N CYS A 243 -5.45 7.45 5.53
CA CYS A 243 -6.53 8.32 6.01
C CYS A 243 -7.50 8.67 4.87
N LEU A 244 -8.75 8.99 5.21
CA LEU A 244 -9.76 9.42 4.25
C LEU A 244 -10.06 10.91 4.39
N TRP A 245 -10.10 11.62 3.27
CA TRP A 245 -10.48 13.03 3.29
C TRP A 245 -11.99 13.20 3.46
N THR A 246 -12.40 13.87 4.53
CA THR A 246 -13.81 14.11 4.89
C THR A 246 -14.33 15.46 4.43
N LYS A 247 -13.45 16.44 4.15
CA LYS A 247 -13.89 17.80 3.85
C LYS A 247 -14.41 17.91 2.40
N PRO A 248 -15.49 18.69 2.14
CA PRO A 248 -16.06 18.82 0.79
C PRO A 248 -15.11 19.42 -0.25
N SER A 249 -14.15 20.22 0.21
CA SER A 249 -13.20 20.97 -0.62
C SER A 249 -11.79 20.45 -0.41
N THR A 250 -11.06 20.24 -1.50
CA THR A 250 -9.62 19.93 -1.50
C THR A 250 -8.75 21.20 -1.53
N ARG A 251 -9.34 22.41 -1.48
CA ARG A 251 -8.58 23.68 -1.57
C ARG A 251 -7.48 23.82 -0.51
N GLY A 252 -7.64 23.18 0.65
CA GLY A 252 -6.64 23.18 1.73
C GLY A 252 -5.52 22.14 1.57
N LEU A 253 -5.60 21.25 0.58
CA LEU A 253 -4.63 20.17 0.33
C LEU A 253 -3.64 20.50 -0.79
N GLY A 254 -3.67 21.73 -1.32
CA GLY A 254 -2.91 22.11 -2.51
C GLY A 254 -3.57 21.67 -3.81
N LYS A 255 -2.88 21.91 -4.92
CA LYS A 255 -3.36 21.60 -6.28
C LYS A 255 -2.79 20.31 -6.86
N LYS A 256 -1.91 19.62 -6.14
CA LYS A 256 -1.26 18.40 -6.62
C LYS A 256 -1.79 17.20 -5.85
N GLY A 257 -1.96 16.09 -6.55
CA GLY A 257 -2.23 14.78 -5.96
C GLY A 257 -1.28 13.75 -6.53
N THR A 258 -1.11 12.66 -5.79
CA THR A 258 -0.30 11.52 -6.15
C THR A 258 -1.21 10.36 -6.50
N LEU A 259 -0.89 9.67 -7.58
CA LEU A 259 -1.50 8.44 -8.05
C LEU A 259 -0.50 7.31 -7.89
N THR A 260 -1.00 6.14 -7.52
CA THR A 260 -0.18 4.95 -7.34
C THR A 260 -0.89 3.73 -7.89
N GLY A 261 -0.16 2.86 -8.56
CA GLY A 261 -0.69 1.60 -9.06
C GLY A 261 0.23 0.86 -10.03
N TRP A 262 -0.27 -0.28 -10.52
CA TRP A 262 0.42 -1.20 -11.43
C TRP A 262 -0.13 -1.09 -12.86
N GLY A 263 -0.74 0.05 -13.19
CA GLY A 263 -1.34 0.32 -14.47
C GLY A 263 -0.35 0.36 -15.64
N LYS A 264 -0.89 0.52 -16.84
CA LYS A 264 -0.07 0.64 -18.06
C LYS A 264 0.84 1.85 -17.97
N THR A 265 2.12 1.65 -18.25
CA THR A 265 3.13 2.71 -18.37
C THR A 265 2.97 3.46 -19.71
N GLU A 266 3.80 4.49 -19.93
CA GLU A 266 3.86 5.25 -21.19
C GLU A 266 4.12 4.34 -22.41
N GLU A 267 4.74 3.17 -22.20
CA GLU A 267 5.00 2.15 -23.23
C GLU A 267 3.80 1.22 -23.51
N GLY A 268 2.66 1.42 -22.81
CA GLY A 268 1.44 0.65 -22.98
C GLY A 268 1.45 -0.74 -22.34
N LYS A 269 2.55 -1.14 -21.69
CA LYS A 269 2.68 -2.39 -20.93
C LYS A 269 2.21 -2.19 -19.49
N THR A 270 1.43 -3.13 -18.95
CA THR A 270 1.14 -3.20 -17.51
C THR A 270 2.43 -3.41 -16.74
N SER A 271 2.69 -2.57 -15.75
CA SER A 271 3.87 -2.71 -14.90
C SER A 271 3.60 -3.75 -13.82
N THR A 272 4.59 -4.57 -13.52
CA THR A 272 4.57 -5.45 -12.35
C THR A 272 4.99 -4.71 -11.09
N THR A 273 5.70 -3.60 -11.23
CA THR A 273 6.22 -2.76 -10.15
C THR A 273 5.28 -1.58 -9.88
N LEU A 274 5.13 -1.19 -8.61
CA LEU A 274 4.28 -0.08 -8.20
C LEU A 274 4.85 1.25 -8.72
N ASN A 275 4.06 1.96 -9.52
CA ASN A 275 4.44 3.26 -10.08
C ASN A 275 3.78 4.40 -9.32
N VAL A 276 4.42 5.56 -9.37
CA VAL A 276 3.97 6.80 -8.73
C VAL A 276 3.88 7.89 -9.78
N ALA A 277 2.78 8.63 -9.79
CA ALA A 277 2.57 9.75 -10.69
C ALA A 277 1.97 10.94 -9.96
N VAL A 278 2.52 12.14 -10.20
CA VAL A 278 1.97 13.39 -9.64
C VAL A 278 1.13 14.11 -10.68
N VAL A 279 -0.11 14.44 -10.33
CA VAL A 279 -1.10 15.10 -11.19
C VAL A 279 -1.68 16.35 -10.55
N ASP A 280 -2.21 17.25 -11.37
CA ASP A 280 -2.91 18.43 -10.87
C ASP A 280 -4.39 18.10 -10.62
N ILE A 281 -4.90 18.44 -9.44
CA ILE A 281 -6.32 18.43 -9.10
C ILE A 281 -6.95 19.66 -9.74
N LEU A 282 -7.90 19.41 -10.66
CA LEU A 282 -8.45 20.45 -11.51
C LEU A 282 -9.85 20.88 -11.03
N ARG A 283 -10.23 22.11 -11.40
CA ARG A 283 -11.60 22.58 -11.16
C ARG A 283 -12.56 21.85 -12.08
N VAL A 284 -13.69 21.38 -11.53
CA VAL A 284 -14.74 20.66 -12.29
C VAL A 284 -15.19 21.44 -13.54
N LYS A 285 -15.35 22.77 -13.43
CA LYS A 285 -15.70 23.63 -14.59
C LYS A 285 -14.66 23.57 -15.71
N GLN A 286 -13.38 23.47 -15.37
CA GLN A 286 -12.30 23.37 -16.36
C GLN A 286 -12.30 21.99 -17.03
N CYS A 287 -12.45 20.91 -16.26
CA CYS A 287 -12.54 19.56 -16.81
C CYS A 287 -13.80 19.36 -17.66
N GLY A 288 -14.92 19.96 -17.27
CA GLY A 288 -16.15 19.92 -18.07
C GLY A 288 -15.93 20.42 -19.50
N LYS A 289 -15.06 21.43 -19.69
CA LYS A 289 -14.69 21.90 -21.03
C LYS A 289 -13.86 20.86 -21.80
N PHE A 290 -12.83 20.29 -21.16
CA PHE A 290 -11.96 19.30 -21.79
C PHE A 290 -12.67 17.99 -22.13
N LEU A 291 -13.66 17.62 -21.31
CA LEU A 291 -14.38 16.35 -21.40
C LEU A 291 -15.77 16.47 -22.04
N ALA A 292 -16.13 17.65 -22.57
CA ALA A 292 -17.45 17.89 -23.18
C ALA A 292 -17.79 16.87 -24.28
N MET A 293 -16.80 16.56 -25.13
CA MET A 293 -16.92 15.57 -26.22
C MET A 293 -16.97 14.12 -25.75
N SER A 294 -16.83 13.87 -24.44
CA SER A 294 -16.82 12.52 -23.85
C SER A 294 -18.14 12.15 -23.18
N HIS A 295 -19.14 13.04 -23.25
CA HIS A 295 -20.49 12.74 -22.82
C HIS A 295 -21.09 11.61 -23.65
N ASN A 296 -21.74 10.67 -22.97
CA ASN A 296 -22.43 9.54 -23.58
C ASN A 296 -23.56 9.03 -22.68
N ARG A 297 -24.20 7.92 -23.06
CA ARG A 297 -25.29 7.33 -22.27
C ARG A 297 -24.88 6.88 -20.86
N ASN A 298 -23.59 6.64 -20.59
CA ASN A 298 -23.06 6.18 -19.31
C ASN A 298 -22.52 7.30 -18.42
N TRP A 299 -22.18 8.45 -19.02
CA TRP A 299 -21.70 9.63 -18.32
C TRP A 299 -22.13 10.90 -19.07
N ARG A 300 -23.02 11.70 -18.48
CA ARG A 300 -23.58 12.93 -19.04
C ARG A 300 -22.94 14.20 -18.47
N GLY A 301 -21.74 14.07 -17.90
CA GLY A 301 -21.04 15.15 -17.21
C GLY A 301 -20.91 14.92 -15.71
N PHE A 302 -20.20 15.83 -15.04
CA PHE A 302 -19.82 15.71 -13.63
C PHE A 302 -21.00 15.81 -12.69
N ALA A 303 -21.09 14.86 -11.75
CA ALA A 303 -21.93 14.97 -10.57
C ALA A 303 -21.13 15.54 -9.38
N LYS A 304 -21.83 15.96 -8.30
CA LYS A 304 -21.20 16.54 -7.09
C LYS A 304 -20.15 15.63 -6.43
N HIS A 305 -20.35 14.31 -6.56
CA HIS A 305 -19.49 13.25 -6.04
C HIS A 305 -18.36 12.85 -7.00
N GLN A 306 -18.12 13.64 -8.05
CA GLN A 306 -17.04 13.43 -9.00
C GLN A 306 -16.15 14.67 -9.09
N PHE A 307 -14.89 14.44 -9.41
CA PHE A 307 -13.94 15.48 -9.78
C PHE A 307 -12.89 14.89 -10.73
N CYS A 308 -11.89 15.67 -11.08
CA CYS A 308 -10.91 15.30 -12.09
C CYS A 308 -9.51 15.73 -11.67
N ALA A 309 -8.53 14.98 -12.16
CA ALA A 309 -7.12 15.28 -12.02
C ALA A 309 -6.36 14.77 -13.24
N GLY A 310 -5.24 15.40 -13.55
CA GLY A 310 -4.38 14.98 -14.66
C GLY A 310 -3.41 16.08 -15.07
N LYS A 311 -2.36 15.73 -15.81
CA LYS A 311 -1.46 16.73 -16.40
C LYS A 311 -2.03 17.24 -17.71
N LEU A 312 -2.30 18.54 -17.80
CA LEU A 312 -2.88 19.15 -19.00
C LEU A 312 -1.91 19.12 -20.20
N ALA A 313 -0.61 19.16 -19.93
CA ALA A 313 0.47 19.00 -20.91
C ALA A 313 0.69 17.54 -21.38
N GLY A 314 -0.18 16.60 -20.96
CA GLY A 314 -0.07 15.18 -21.33
C GLY A 314 1.07 14.46 -20.59
N LYS A 315 1.48 13.32 -21.15
CA LYS A 315 2.58 12.44 -20.69
C LYS A 315 2.34 11.67 -19.38
N VAL A 316 1.47 12.16 -18.48
CA VAL A 316 1.17 11.47 -17.21
C VAL A 316 -0.35 11.41 -16.98
N ASP A 317 -0.92 10.20 -16.96
CA ASP A 317 -2.32 9.93 -16.62
C ASP A 317 -2.50 8.53 -16.02
N THR A 318 -3.58 8.31 -15.27
CA THR A 318 -3.98 6.97 -14.80
C THR A 318 -4.34 6.08 -15.97
N CYS A 319 -3.85 4.85 -15.97
CA CYS A 319 -4.07 3.91 -17.06
C CYS A 319 -4.80 2.64 -16.63
N GLN A 320 -5.04 1.74 -17.60
CA GLN A 320 -5.59 0.41 -17.28
C GLN A 320 -4.69 -0.29 -16.25
N GLY A 321 -5.27 -0.68 -15.11
CA GLY A 321 -4.59 -1.31 -13.98
C GLY A 321 -4.48 -0.44 -12.71
N ASP A 322 -4.71 0.88 -12.81
CA ASP A 322 -4.87 1.78 -11.64
C ASP A 322 -6.34 2.00 -11.25
N SER A 323 -7.25 1.31 -11.93
CA SER A 323 -8.70 1.40 -11.71
C SER A 323 -9.05 1.02 -10.28
N GLY A 324 -9.81 1.86 -9.58
CA GLY A 324 -10.09 1.69 -8.16
C GLY A 324 -8.95 2.08 -7.20
N GLY A 325 -7.75 2.38 -7.71
CA GLY A 325 -6.62 2.87 -6.91
C GLY A 325 -6.83 4.30 -6.40
N PRO A 326 -5.97 4.77 -5.47
CA PRO A 326 -6.12 6.06 -4.84
C PRO A 326 -5.59 7.22 -5.70
N LEU A 327 -6.33 8.33 -5.63
CA LEU A 327 -5.75 9.67 -5.75
C LEU A 327 -5.62 10.25 -4.33
N GLN A 328 -4.39 10.58 -3.97
CA GLN A 328 -4.02 10.88 -2.59
C GLN A 328 -3.16 12.14 -2.46
N VAL A 329 -3.18 12.74 -1.27
CA VAL A 329 -2.32 13.86 -0.90
C VAL A 329 -1.61 13.51 0.40
N ARG A 330 -0.32 13.81 0.48
CA ARG A 330 0.45 13.59 1.70
C ARG A 330 0.23 14.77 2.65
N VAL A 331 -0.27 14.50 3.85
CA VAL A 331 -0.64 15.51 4.86
C VAL A 331 0.13 15.21 6.14
N ARG A 332 0.66 16.25 6.78
CA ARG A 332 1.27 16.13 8.11
C ARG A 332 0.16 16.23 9.16
N THR A 333 0.04 15.22 10.00
CA THR A 333 -0.93 15.21 11.11
C THR A 333 -0.45 16.12 12.24
N ASP A 334 -1.35 16.39 13.19
CA ASP A 334 -1.04 17.09 14.44
C ASP A 334 0.05 16.36 15.26
N GLN A 335 0.10 15.04 15.15
CA GLN A 335 1.16 14.17 15.70
C GLN A 335 2.49 14.26 14.95
N ASN A 336 2.65 15.20 14.00
CA ASN A 336 3.87 15.40 13.22
C ASN A 336 4.22 14.21 12.29
N VAL A 337 3.26 13.32 12.03
CA VAL A 337 3.41 12.13 11.17
C VAL A 337 2.89 12.44 9.77
N SER A 338 3.57 11.93 8.74
CA SER A 338 3.19 12.19 7.36
C SER A 338 2.30 11.08 6.81
N MET A 339 0.99 11.33 6.77
CA MET A 339 -0.01 10.36 6.35
C MET A 339 -0.44 10.58 4.89
N ASN A 340 -0.76 9.47 4.22
CA ASN A 340 -1.42 9.49 2.93
C ASN A 340 -2.93 9.69 3.12
N MET A 341 -3.48 10.74 2.53
CA MET A 341 -4.88 11.11 2.62
C MET A 341 -5.57 10.84 1.28
N ILE A 342 -6.46 9.85 1.24
CA ILE A 342 -7.21 9.50 0.02
C ILE A 342 -8.30 10.53 -0.23
N VAL A 343 -8.15 11.28 -1.33
CA VAL A 343 -9.12 12.31 -1.74
C VAL A 343 -10.05 11.83 -2.85
N GLY A 344 -9.61 10.82 -3.61
CA GLY A 344 -10.39 10.26 -4.71
C GLY A 344 -10.08 8.79 -4.98
N VAL A 345 -11.05 8.12 -5.60
CA VAL A 345 -10.92 6.76 -6.13
C VAL A 345 -10.94 6.84 -7.66
N THR A 346 -9.96 6.24 -8.33
CA THR A 346 -9.84 6.22 -9.80
C THR A 346 -11.05 5.52 -10.43
N SER A 347 -11.92 6.26 -11.14
CA SER A 347 -13.16 5.72 -11.72
C SER A 347 -13.02 5.43 -13.21
N PHE A 348 -12.66 6.41 -14.03
CA PHE A 348 -12.39 6.19 -15.45
C PHE A 348 -11.54 7.31 -16.06
N GLY A 349 -10.79 6.95 -17.10
CA GLY A 349 -10.10 7.89 -18.00
C GLY A 349 -10.58 7.71 -19.43
N ILE A 350 -10.46 8.76 -20.24
CA ILE A 350 -10.89 8.72 -21.66
C ILE A 350 -9.73 8.25 -22.55
N SER A 351 -8.49 8.56 -22.19
CA SER A 351 -7.30 8.11 -22.90
C SER A 351 -6.04 8.38 -22.09
N CYS A 352 -5.25 7.34 -21.82
CA CYS A 352 -3.95 7.41 -21.16
C CYS A 352 -3.02 8.47 -21.76
N ALA A 353 -2.43 9.29 -20.88
CA ALA A 353 -1.30 10.19 -21.11
C ALA A 353 -1.48 11.23 -22.25
N ARG A 354 -2.71 11.44 -22.75
CA ARG A 354 -2.99 12.44 -23.77
C ARG A 354 -3.20 13.82 -23.17
N GLU A 355 -2.71 14.83 -23.87
CA GLU A 355 -2.95 16.22 -23.51
C GLU A 355 -4.44 16.51 -23.35
N LYS A 356 -4.76 17.33 -22.33
CA LYS A 356 -6.14 17.80 -22.09
C LYS A 356 -7.18 16.68 -21.92
N LYS A 357 -6.78 15.51 -21.42
CA LYS A 357 -7.68 14.38 -21.12
C LYS A 357 -7.54 13.93 -19.67
N PRO A 358 -7.96 14.76 -18.68
CA PRO A 358 -7.84 14.38 -17.28
C PRO A 358 -8.73 13.19 -16.94
N GLY A 359 -8.25 12.33 -16.02
CA GLY A 359 -9.03 11.26 -15.41
C GLY A 359 -10.16 11.78 -14.52
N VAL A 360 -11.20 10.98 -14.36
CA VAL A 360 -12.35 11.25 -13.49
C VAL A 360 -12.30 10.33 -12.27
N TYR A 361 -12.49 10.94 -11.10
CA TYR A 361 -12.35 10.30 -9.80
C TYR A 361 -13.64 10.44 -9.01
N THR A 362 -13.98 9.40 -8.26
CA THR A 362 -15.03 9.46 -7.25
C THR A 362 -14.50 10.22 -6.04
N LYS A 363 -15.22 11.27 -5.60
CA LYS A 363 -14.83 12.12 -4.46
C LYS A 363 -15.14 11.41 -3.14
N VAL A 364 -14.11 11.00 -2.41
CA VAL A 364 -14.24 10.23 -1.15
C VAL A 364 -15.11 10.94 -0.12
N SER A 365 -14.92 12.26 0.07
CA SER A 365 -15.70 13.04 1.04
C SER A 365 -17.22 13.06 0.78
N SER A 366 -17.67 12.69 -0.42
CA SER A 366 -19.11 12.54 -0.70
C SER A 366 -19.71 11.24 -0.18
N PHE A 367 -18.89 10.33 0.34
CA PHE A 367 -19.28 9.00 0.79
C PHE A 367 -18.85 8.70 2.23
N SER A 368 -18.33 9.69 2.98
CA SER A 368 -17.83 9.49 4.34
C SER A 368 -18.85 8.84 5.27
N ASP A 369 -20.11 9.29 5.26
CA ASP A 369 -21.17 8.72 6.12
C ASP A 369 -21.44 7.24 5.78
N TRP A 370 -21.46 6.93 4.48
CA TRP A 370 -21.66 5.56 4.00
C TRP A 370 -20.49 4.65 4.38
N ILE A 371 -19.25 5.14 4.21
CA ILE A 371 -18.05 4.41 4.63
C ILE A 371 -18.08 4.16 6.13
N GLU A 372 -18.36 5.17 6.94
CA GLU A 372 -18.43 5.04 8.41
C GLU A 372 -19.45 4.00 8.84
N SER A 373 -20.65 4.05 8.28
CA SER A 373 -21.73 3.13 8.63
C SER A 373 -21.41 1.65 8.40
N ILE A 374 -20.47 1.35 7.49
CA ILE A 374 -20.10 -0.03 7.12
C ILE A 374 -18.81 -0.46 7.82
N VAL A 375 -17.77 0.38 7.75
CA VAL A 375 -16.43 0.03 8.25
C VAL A 375 -16.39 0.08 9.77
N TRP A 376 -17.11 1.03 10.38
CA TRP A 376 -17.09 1.27 11.82
C TRP A 376 -18.50 1.37 12.43
N GLY A 377 -19.56 0.91 11.74
CA GLY A 377 -20.94 1.04 12.22
C GLY A 377 -21.25 0.33 13.55
N GLY A 378 -20.38 -0.58 14.00
CA GLY A 378 -20.43 -1.19 15.33
C GLY A 378 -19.80 -0.34 16.44
N LEU A 379 -19.03 0.68 16.09
CA LEU A 379 -18.42 1.65 17.00
C LEU A 379 -19.35 2.88 17.06
N LYS A 380 -20.46 2.81 17.80
CA LYS A 380 -21.22 4.03 18.08
C LYS A 380 -20.45 4.85 19.12
N SER A 381 -20.25 6.14 18.86
CA SER A 381 -19.84 7.10 19.87
C SER A 381 -20.95 7.16 20.93
N GLU A 382 -20.64 6.75 22.15
CA GLU A 382 -21.48 7.03 23.33
C GLU A 382 -21.56 8.53 23.60
#